data_AF-A0A3P7JGQ4-F1
#
_entry.id   AF-A0A3P7JGQ4-F1
#
_cell.length_a   1.000
_cell.length_b   1.000
_cell.length_c   1.000
_cell.angle_alpha   90.00
_cell.angle_beta   90.00
_cell.angle_gamma   90.00
#
_symmetry.space_group_name_H-M   'P 1'
#
loop_
_entity.id
_entity.type
_entity.pdbx_description
1 polymer ?
#
loop_
_entity_poly.entity_id
_entity_poly.type
_entity_poly.pdbx_seq_one_letter_code
_entity_poly.pdbx_strand_id
1 'polypeptide(L)'
;VTAWFQDSHKGLFKNDLDKAGADLAWSVAVSIFAVGGMFGGLISGWLADKVGRRGALLYNNLFAFIAAALMGLAKPLGVYPMIILGRLFIGFYCGLTCIVPMYLAETSPMNLRGMLGSLHQFIVTIAILVSQVSHSGTFAFYSRREFTFVRTVRRRGYLGLKHEDFM
;
A
#
# COMPACT_ATOMS: atom_id res chain seq x y z
N VAL A 1 -1.82 0.37 -12.10
CA VAL A 1 -2.64 -0.47 -11.19
C VAL A 1 -3.98 -0.82 -11.82
N THR A 2 -4.67 0.17 -12.41
CA THR A 2 -5.97 -0.01 -13.10
C THR A 2 -5.88 -0.94 -14.31
N ALA A 3 -4.79 -0.87 -15.08
CA ALA A 3 -4.51 -1.82 -16.16
C ALA A 3 -4.36 -3.28 -15.67
N TRP A 4 -3.78 -3.50 -14.47
CA TRP A 4 -3.66 -4.83 -13.88
C TRP A 4 -4.98 -5.33 -13.28
N PHE A 5 -5.81 -4.42 -12.76
CA PHE A 5 -7.18 -4.73 -12.35
C PHE A 5 -8.04 -5.18 -13.54
N GLN A 6 -7.90 -4.53 -14.70
CA GLN A 6 -8.57 -4.94 -15.94
C GLN A 6 -8.06 -6.30 -16.43
N ASP A 7 -6.74 -6.54 -16.41
CA ASP A 7 -6.14 -7.82 -16.83
C ASP A 7 -6.54 -9.00 -15.90
N SER A 8 -6.54 -8.75 -14.59
CA SER A 8 -7.00 -9.72 -13.57
C SER A 8 -8.50 -10.03 -13.70
N HIS A 9 -9.32 -9.02 -14.00
CA HIS A 9 -10.76 -9.22 -14.20
C HIS A 9 -11.07 -9.95 -15.51
N LYS A 10 -10.30 -9.69 -16.58
CA LYS A 10 -10.38 -10.47 -17.83
C LYS A 10 -10.05 -11.95 -17.60
N GLY A 11 -9.06 -12.24 -16.76
CA GLY A 11 -8.68 -13.61 -16.40
C GLY A 11 -9.76 -14.37 -15.64
N LEU A 12 -10.57 -13.68 -14.82
CA LEU A 12 -11.57 -14.30 -13.96
C LEU A 12 -12.99 -14.34 -14.54
N PHE A 13 -13.41 -13.27 -15.23
CA PHE A 13 -14.80 -13.08 -15.69
C PHE A 13 -14.97 -13.04 -17.20
N LYS A 14 -13.89 -13.13 -18.00
CA LYS A 14 -13.90 -13.05 -19.48
C LYS A 14 -14.65 -11.84 -20.08
N ASN A 15 -14.93 -10.82 -19.27
CA ASN A 15 -15.57 -9.58 -19.68
C ASN A 15 -14.59 -8.41 -19.54
N ASP A 16 -14.62 -7.51 -20.51
CA ASP A 16 -13.85 -6.28 -20.51
C ASP A 16 -14.49 -5.27 -19.54
N LEU A 17 -13.80 -4.95 -18.44
CA LEU A 17 -14.17 -3.82 -17.59
C LEU A 17 -13.73 -2.52 -18.25
N ASP A 18 -14.69 -1.61 -18.43
CA ASP A 18 -14.41 -0.24 -18.83
C ASP A 18 -13.42 0.44 -17.85
N LYS A 19 -12.61 1.37 -18.35
CA LYS A 19 -11.58 2.06 -17.52
C LYS A 19 -12.21 2.75 -16.31
N ALA A 20 -13.43 3.28 -16.44
CA ALA A 20 -14.16 3.87 -15.32
C ALA A 20 -14.49 2.83 -14.24
N GLY A 21 -14.84 1.60 -14.61
CA GLY A 21 -15.11 0.52 -13.66
C GLY A 21 -13.87 0.09 -12.87
N ALA A 22 -12.70 0.07 -13.50
CA ALA A 22 -11.44 -0.22 -12.83
C ALA A 22 -11.02 0.88 -11.85
N ASP A 23 -11.22 2.15 -12.21
CA ASP A 23 -10.98 3.29 -11.32
C ASP A 23 -11.95 3.29 -10.12
N LEU A 24 -13.23 2.94 -10.35
CA LEU A 24 -14.20 2.77 -9.26
C LEU A 24 -13.80 1.65 -8.30
N ALA A 25 -13.42 0.48 -8.81
CA ALA A 25 -12.96 -0.63 -7.97
C ALA A 25 -11.73 -0.27 -7.14
N TRP A 26 -10.78 0.47 -7.73
CA TRP A 26 -9.62 0.98 -7.00
C TRP A 26 -10.02 2.00 -5.91
N SER A 27 -10.95 2.90 -6.21
CA SER A 27 -11.46 3.90 -5.27
C SER A 27 -12.21 3.26 -4.09
N VAL A 28 -12.99 2.21 -4.36
CA VAL A 28 -13.64 1.38 -3.33
C VAL A 28 -12.59 0.67 -2.47
N ALA A 29 -11.54 0.12 -3.09
CA ALA A 29 -10.45 -0.53 -2.35
C ALA A 29 -9.71 0.43 -1.41
N VAL A 30 -9.54 1.70 -1.81
CA VAL A 30 -8.88 2.71 -0.97
C VAL A 30 -9.82 3.23 0.13
N SER A 31 -11.11 3.43 -0.16
CA SER A 31 -12.08 3.92 0.83
C SER A 31 -12.39 2.91 1.93
N ILE A 32 -12.42 1.61 1.62
CA ILE A 32 -12.68 0.57 2.62
C ILE A 32 -11.59 0.47 3.70
N PHE A 33 -10.37 0.96 3.40
CA PHE A 33 -9.30 1.10 4.40
C PHE A 33 -9.69 2.05 5.54
N ALA A 34 -10.32 3.18 5.21
CA ALA A 34 -10.77 4.14 6.22
C ALA A 34 -11.89 3.55 7.10
N VAL A 35 -12.80 2.79 6.48
CA VAL A 35 -13.86 2.05 7.20
C VAL A 35 -13.24 1.01 8.14
N GLY A 36 -12.27 0.21 7.67
CA GLY A 36 -11.54 -0.75 8.49
C GLY A 36 -10.81 -0.10 9.67
N GLY A 37 -10.21 1.08 9.44
CA GLY A 37 -9.56 1.88 10.49
C GLY A 37 -10.54 2.39 11.56
N MET A 38 -11.73 2.85 11.16
CA MET A 38 -12.77 3.30 12.09
C MET A 38 -13.21 2.17 13.03
N PHE A 39 -13.52 1.00 12.49
CA PHE A 39 -13.89 -0.17 13.30
C PHE A 39 -12.71 -0.67 14.15
N GLY A 40 -11.50 -0.70 13.58
CA GLY A 40 -10.30 -1.08 14.31
C GLY A 40 -10.01 -0.17 15.51
N GLY A 41 -10.23 1.14 15.37
CA GLY A 41 -10.07 2.12 16.44
C GLY A 41 -11.12 2.02 17.55
N LEU A 42 -12.38 1.77 17.19
CA LEU A 42 -13.45 1.55 18.18
C LEU A 42 -13.23 0.26 18.98
N ILE A 43 -12.80 -0.81 18.31
CA ILE A 43 -12.53 -2.09 18.95
C ILE A 43 -11.22 -2.03 19.75
N SER A 44 -10.24 -1.22 19.36
CA SER A 44 -8.95 -1.14 20.04
C SER A 44 -9.06 -0.65 21.49
N GLY A 45 -9.96 0.30 21.76
CA GLY A 45 -10.24 0.76 23.13
C GLY A 45 -10.81 -0.36 24.00
N TRP A 46 -11.86 -1.03 23.53
CA TRP A 46 -12.46 -2.16 24.25
C TRP A 46 -11.51 -3.35 24.41
N LEU A 47 -10.68 -3.62 23.40
CA LEU A 47 -9.70 -4.71 23.41
C LEU A 47 -8.54 -4.41 24.38
N ALA A 48 -8.11 -3.15 24.47
CA ALA A 48 -7.07 -2.71 25.41
C ALA A 48 -7.48 -2.96 26.86
N ASP A 49 -8.74 -2.66 27.19
CA ASP A 49 -9.28 -2.86 28.55
C ASP A 49 -9.46 -4.34 28.90
N LYS A 50 -9.83 -5.19 27.92
CA LYS A 50 -10.23 -6.58 28.19
C LYS A 50 -9.12 -7.62 28.05
N VAL A 51 -8.22 -7.46 27.08
CA VAL A 51 -7.19 -8.46 26.73
C VAL A 51 -5.84 -8.17 27.41
N GLY A 52 -5.72 -6.98 28.01
CA GLY A 52 -4.47 -6.52 28.60
C GLY A 52 -3.45 -6.11 27.54
N ARG A 53 -2.66 -5.08 27.83
CA ARG A 53 -1.79 -4.42 26.84
C ARG A 53 -0.73 -5.32 26.19
N ARG A 54 -0.28 -6.38 26.88
CA ARG A 54 0.67 -7.36 26.32
C ARG A 54 0.02 -8.30 25.29
N GLY A 55 -1.24 -8.69 25.52
CA GLY A 55 -1.99 -9.55 24.60
C GLY A 55 -2.38 -8.81 23.33
N ALA A 56 -2.78 -7.54 23.44
CA ALA A 56 -3.12 -6.69 22.29
C ALA A 56 -1.96 -6.57 21.28
N LEU A 57 -0.71 -6.49 21.75
CA LEU A 57 0.47 -6.41 20.89
C LEU A 57 0.71 -7.69 20.08
N LEU A 58 0.44 -8.87 20.68
CA LEU A 58 0.53 -10.16 19.99
C LEU A 58 -0.56 -10.33 18.93
N TYR A 59 -1.80 -9.95 19.25
CA TYR A 59 -2.90 -9.97 18.27
C TYR A 59 -2.62 -9.04 17.09
N ASN A 60 -2.07 -7.85 17.36
CA ASN A 60 -1.70 -6.90 16.32
C ASN A 60 -0.71 -7.50 15.31
N ASN A 61 0.30 -8.23 15.79
CA ASN A 61 1.26 -8.94 14.93
C ASN A 61 0.61 -10.04 14.08
N LEU A 62 -0.37 -10.77 14.62
CA LEU A 62 -1.11 -11.78 13.87
C LEU A 62 -1.94 -11.15 12.74
N PHE A 63 -2.63 -10.04 13.02
CA PHE A 63 -3.37 -9.29 12.00
C PHE A 63 -2.45 -8.70 10.93
N ALA A 64 -1.26 -8.21 11.29
CA ALA A 64 -0.26 -7.77 10.32
C ALA A 64 0.17 -8.91 9.39
N PHE A 65 0.41 -10.11 9.95
CA PHE A 65 0.82 -11.26 9.17
C PHE A 65 -0.26 -11.71 8.20
N ILE A 66 -1.53 -11.74 8.64
CA ILE A 66 -2.69 -12.06 7.79
C ILE A 66 -2.85 -11.03 6.67
N ALA A 67 -2.75 -9.73 6.99
CA ALA A 67 -2.85 -8.66 5.99
C ALA A 67 -1.70 -8.72 4.97
N ALA A 68 -0.47 -8.94 5.43
CA ALA A 68 0.70 -9.07 4.58
C ALA A 68 0.65 -10.31 3.69
N ALA A 69 0.22 -11.46 4.23
CA ALA A 69 0.03 -12.68 3.46
C ALA A 69 -1.05 -12.49 2.38
N LEU A 70 -2.17 -11.84 2.72
CA LEU A 70 -3.26 -11.62 1.78
C LEU A 70 -2.87 -10.64 0.65
N MET A 71 -2.08 -9.60 0.96
CA MET A 71 -1.55 -8.68 -0.07
C MET A 71 -0.41 -9.31 -0.88
N GLY A 72 0.43 -10.15 -0.27
CA GLY A 72 1.55 -10.84 -0.93
C GLY A 72 1.09 -11.92 -1.90
N LEU A 73 0.07 -12.70 -1.52
CA LEU A 73 -0.51 -13.77 -2.33
C LEU A 73 -1.45 -13.26 -3.43
N ALA A 74 -1.83 -11.98 -3.40
CA ALA A 74 -2.68 -11.39 -4.44
C ALA A 74 -2.01 -11.35 -5.83
N LYS A 75 -0.68 -11.20 -5.90
CA LYS A 75 0.08 -11.17 -7.17
C LYS A 75 0.09 -12.51 -7.92
N PRO A 76 0.38 -13.66 -7.28
CA PRO A 76 0.38 -14.96 -7.97
C PRO A 76 -1.02 -15.47 -8.33
N LEU A 77 -2.07 -15.06 -7.59
CA LEU A 77 -3.42 -15.58 -7.80
C LEU A 77 -4.26 -14.76 -8.80
N GLY A 78 -3.87 -13.53 -9.16
CA GLY A 78 -4.57 -12.72 -10.16
C GLY A 78 -6.01 -12.34 -9.78
N VAL A 79 -6.35 -12.37 -8.49
CA VAL A 79 -7.71 -12.09 -7.99
C VAL A 79 -7.77 -10.69 -7.36
N TYR A 80 -8.49 -9.78 -7.99
CA TYR A 80 -8.72 -8.41 -7.48
C TYR A 80 -9.40 -8.34 -6.08
N PRO A 81 -10.30 -9.26 -5.66
CA PRO A 81 -10.98 -9.17 -4.36
C PRO A 81 -10.02 -9.36 -3.18
N MET A 82 -8.93 -10.12 -3.36
CA MET A 82 -7.94 -10.32 -2.30
C MET A 82 -7.22 -9.02 -1.91
N ILE A 83 -7.02 -8.10 -2.85
CA ILE A 83 -6.45 -6.78 -2.55
C ILE A 83 -7.42 -5.93 -1.73
N ILE A 84 -8.72 -6.00 -2.05
CA ILE A 84 -9.77 -5.25 -1.32
C ILE A 84 -9.85 -5.76 0.12
N LEU A 85 -9.88 -7.08 0.32
CA LEU A 85 -9.86 -7.69 1.65
C LEU A 85 -8.56 -7.37 2.40
N GLY A 86 -7.40 -7.43 1.73
CA GLY A 86 -6.11 -7.03 2.31
C GLY A 86 -6.11 -5.59 2.82
N ARG A 87 -6.75 -4.67 2.09
CA ARG A 87 -6.91 -3.27 2.50
C ARG A 87 -7.88 -3.08 3.68
N LEU A 88 -8.89 -3.93 3.81
CA LEU A 88 -9.73 -3.96 5.00
C LEU A 88 -8.93 -4.41 6.23
N PHE A 89 -8.21 -5.53 6.13
CA PHE A 89 -7.42 -6.09 7.24
C PHE A 89 -6.27 -5.18 7.68
N ILE A 90 -5.55 -4.57 6.74
CA ILE A 90 -4.50 -3.60 7.10
C ILE A 90 -5.08 -2.32 7.71
N GLY A 91 -6.29 -1.90 7.31
CA GLY A 91 -7.04 -0.82 7.95
C GLY A 91 -7.39 -1.15 9.40
N PHE A 92 -7.89 -2.36 9.64
CA PHE A 92 -8.18 -2.86 10.98
C PHE A 92 -6.94 -2.92 11.87
N TYR A 93 -5.83 -3.45 11.33
CA TYR A 93 -4.52 -3.46 11.99
C TYR A 93 -4.05 -2.05 12.38
N CYS A 94 -4.18 -1.08 11.47
CA CYS A 94 -3.80 0.30 11.71
C CYS A 94 -4.61 0.91 12.88
N GLY A 95 -5.93 0.68 12.91
CA GLY A 95 -6.78 1.12 14.02
C GLY A 95 -6.45 0.46 15.36
N LEU A 96 -6.00 -0.80 15.35
CA LEU A 96 -5.51 -1.49 16.55
C LEU A 96 -4.15 -0.97 17.05
N THR A 97 -3.35 -0.36 16.18
CA THR A 97 -2.03 0.18 16.53
C THR A 97 -2.10 1.37 17.50
N CYS A 98 -3.28 1.99 17.67
CA CYS A 98 -3.52 3.04 18.67
C CYS A 98 -3.19 2.58 20.12
N ILE A 99 -3.15 1.27 20.37
CA ILE A 99 -2.77 0.67 21.67
C ILE A 99 -1.27 0.82 21.95
N VAL A 100 -0.42 0.92 20.92
CA VAL A 100 1.05 0.99 21.05
C VAL A 100 1.54 2.23 21.81
N PRO A 101 1.19 3.47 21.41
CA PRO A 101 1.62 4.66 22.16
C PRO A 101 0.99 4.73 23.54
N MET A 102 -0.24 4.23 23.69
CA MET A 102 -0.93 4.12 24.98
C MET A 102 -0.17 3.15 25.91
N TYR A 103 0.25 1.98 25.41
CA TYR A 103 1.05 1.03 26.17
C TYR A 103 2.36 1.63 26.67
N LEU A 104 3.06 2.28 25.75
CA LEU A 104 4.34 2.92 26.00
C LEU A 104 4.23 4.09 27.00
N ALA A 105 3.14 4.85 26.95
CA ALA A 105 2.84 5.94 27.89
C ALA A 105 2.59 5.44 29.33
N GLU A 106 2.03 4.25 29.51
CA GLU A 106 1.77 3.68 30.85
C GLU A 106 2.98 2.95 31.43
N THR A 107 3.88 2.46 30.58
CA THR A 107 5.14 1.82 31.00
C THR A 107 6.24 2.86 31.32
N SER A 108 6.09 4.10 30.83
CA SER A 108 7.12 5.14 30.93
C SER A 108 6.95 6.03 32.18
N PRO A 109 8.07 6.52 32.76
CA PRO A 109 8.03 7.46 33.87
C PRO A 109 7.40 8.79 33.42
N MET A 110 6.75 9.49 34.36
CA MET A 110 5.89 10.68 34.12
C MET A 110 6.52 11.76 33.23
N ASN A 111 7.85 11.87 33.23
CA ASN A 111 8.60 12.90 32.50
C ASN A 111 8.78 12.60 31.00
N LEU A 112 8.62 11.33 30.58
CA LEU A 112 8.94 10.87 29.22
C LEU A 112 7.70 10.57 28.36
N ARG A 113 6.50 10.64 28.95
CA ARG A 113 5.22 10.31 28.27
C ARG A 113 4.98 11.14 27.00
N GLY A 114 5.25 12.44 27.06
CA GLY A 114 5.08 13.35 25.91
C GLY A 114 6.10 13.08 24.80
N MET A 115 7.34 12.75 25.15
CA MET A 115 8.41 12.46 24.19
C MET A 115 8.11 11.21 23.37
N LEU A 116 7.55 10.17 24.00
CA LEU A 116 7.22 8.90 23.35
C LEU A 116 6.08 9.04 22.32
N GLY A 117 5.08 9.88 22.60
CA GLY A 117 4.03 10.22 21.64
C GLY A 117 4.57 10.96 20.41
N SER A 118 5.42 11.97 20.63
CA SER A 118 6.07 12.71 19.53
C SER A 118 7.00 11.84 18.69
N LEU A 119 7.73 10.92 19.31
CA LEU A 119 8.57 9.94 18.59
C LEU A 119 7.73 9.00 17.71
N HIS A 120 6.59 8.52 18.20
CA HIS A 120 5.69 7.68 17.40
C HIS A 120 5.21 8.43 16.14
N GLN A 121 4.74 9.66 16.30
CA GLN A 121 4.30 10.48 15.18
C GLN A 121 5.44 10.80 14.20
N PHE A 122 6.64 11.06 14.72
CA PHE A 122 7.83 11.31 13.91
C PHE A 122 8.26 10.09 13.07
N ILE A 123 8.17 8.88 13.63
CA ILE A 123 8.45 7.64 12.89
C ILE A 123 7.43 7.46 11.75
N VAL A 124 6.15 7.72 12.02
CA VAL A 124 5.08 7.61 11.01
C VAL A 124 5.30 8.59 9.85
N THR A 125 5.67 9.85 10.14
CA THR A 125 5.93 10.84 9.09
C THR A 125 7.17 10.51 8.28
N ILE A 126 8.25 10.01 8.90
CA ILE A 126 9.43 9.50 8.18
C ILE A 126 9.05 8.32 7.28
N ALA A 127 8.24 7.37 7.76
CA ALA A 127 7.81 6.23 6.98
C ALA A 127 7.04 6.67 5.71
N ILE A 128 6.15 7.66 5.84
CA ILE A 128 5.45 8.24 4.69
C ILE A 128 6.44 8.92 3.74
N LEU A 129 7.38 9.72 4.25
CA LEU A 129 8.38 10.40 3.42
C LEU A 129 9.23 9.40 2.61
N VAL A 130 9.72 8.33 3.25
CA VAL A 130 10.47 7.26 2.58
C VAL A 130 9.61 6.59 1.51
N SER A 131 8.34 6.28 1.80
CA SER A 131 7.41 5.70 0.81
C SER A 131 7.24 6.60 -0.42
N GLN A 132 7.14 7.92 -0.23
CA GLN A 132 7.00 8.89 -1.33
C GLN A 132 8.29 9.03 -2.15
N VAL A 133 9.45 9.00 -1.48
CA VAL A 133 10.76 9.04 -2.15
C VAL A 133 10.98 7.78 -2.98
N SER A 134 10.70 6.59 -2.44
CA SER A 134 10.80 5.33 -3.19
C SER A 134 9.85 5.27 -4.38
N HIS A 135 8.63 5.81 -4.23
CA HIS A 135 7.67 5.91 -5.32
C HIS A 135 8.19 6.84 -6.44
N SER A 136 8.68 8.02 -6.05
CA SER A 136 9.22 9.02 -6.99
C SER A 136 10.50 8.52 -7.69
N GLY A 137 11.37 7.82 -6.96
CA GLY A 137 12.58 7.21 -7.51
C GLY A 137 12.28 6.13 -8.55
N THR A 138 11.26 5.30 -8.29
CA THR A 138 10.80 4.28 -9.25
C THR A 138 10.19 4.94 -10.49
N PHE A 139 9.43 6.02 -10.34
CA PHE A 139 8.86 6.79 -11.46
C PHE A 139 9.94 7.50 -12.29
N ALA A 140 10.93 8.12 -11.64
CA ALA A 140 12.07 8.76 -12.30
C ALA A 140 12.95 7.75 -13.04
N PHE A 141 13.12 6.55 -12.48
CA PHE A 141 13.82 5.45 -13.13
C PHE A 141 13.05 4.94 -14.37
N TYR A 142 11.73 4.76 -14.26
CA TYR A 142 10.87 4.35 -15.38
C TYR A 142 10.87 5.39 -16.51
N SER A 143 10.70 6.67 -16.18
CA SER A 143 10.72 7.78 -17.13
C SER A 143 12.08 7.94 -17.84
N ARG A 144 13.20 7.70 -17.14
CA ARG A 144 14.52 7.66 -17.77
C ARG A 144 14.69 6.50 -18.76
N ARG A 145 14.13 5.31 -18.50
CA ARG A 145 14.23 4.17 -19.44
C ARG A 145 13.44 4.41 -20.73
N GLU A 146 12.26 5.00 -20.64
CA GLU A 146 11.46 5.46 -21.80
C GLU A 146 12.24 6.48 -22.64
N PHE A 147 12.82 7.52 -22.03
CA PHE A 147 13.59 8.53 -22.76
C PHE A 147 14.88 7.98 -23.41
N THR A 148 15.57 7.05 -22.75
CA THR A 148 16.75 6.38 -23.34
C THR A 148 16.34 5.44 -24.47
N PHE A 149 15.25 4.69 -24.33
CA PHE A 149 14.73 3.81 -25.38
C PHE A 149 14.28 4.61 -26.60
N VAL A 150 13.53 5.69 -26.42
CA VAL A 150 13.13 6.61 -27.51
C VAL A 150 14.33 7.24 -28.19
N ARG A 151 15.38 7.62 -27.45
CA ARG A 151 16.63 8.13 -28.06
C ARG A 151 17.38 7.06 -28.85
N THR A 152 17.37 5.80 -28.41
CA THR A 152 17.99 4.68 -29.12
C THR A 152 17.22 4.30 -30.38
N VAL A 153 15.88 4.25 -30.32
CA VAL A 153 15.02 3.94 -31.48
C VAL A 153 15.03 5.08 -32.49
N ARG A 154 15.01 6.34 -32.03
CA ARG A 154 15.12 7.51 -32.91
C ARG A 154 16.48 7.58 -33.59
N ARG A 155 17.58 7.18 -32.93
CA ARG A 155 18.90 7.05 -33.59
C ARG A 155 18.91 5.95 -34.67
N ARG A 156 18.20 4.83 -34.48
CA ARG A 156 18.09 3.78 -35.51
C ARG A 156 17.24 4.22 -36.71
N GLY A 157 16.20 5.03 -36.50
CA GLY A 157 15.37 5.57 -37.59
C GLY A 157 16.13 6.47 -38.56
N TYR A 158 17.07 7.30 -38.08
CA TYR A 158 17.89 8.15 -38.96
C TYR A 158 18.99 7.41 -39.73
N LEU A 159 19.39 6.21 -39.28
CA LEU A 159 20.38 5.37 -39.96
C LEU A 159 19.77 4.52 -41.08
N GLY A 160 18.47 4.23 -41.03
CA GLY A 160 17.75 3.54 -42.11
C GLY A 160 17.51 4.43 -43.33
N LEU A 161 17.19 5.71 -43.12
CA LEU A 161 16.91 6.64 -44.23
C LEU A 161 18.16 7.03 -45.04
N LYS A 162 19.35 7.10 -44.44
CA LYS A 162 20.59 7.39 -45.18
C LYS A 162 21.05 6.27 -46.10
N HIS A 163 20.53 5.07 -45.95
CA HIS A 163 20.94 3.92 -46.76
C HIS A 163 20.07 3.74 -48.02
N GLU A 164 18.89 4.39 -48.07
CA GLU A 164 17.99 4.38 -49.23
C GLU A 164 18.22 5.57 -50.17
N ASP A 165 18.83 6.67 -49.71
CA ASP A 165 19.15 7.84 -50.55
C ASP A 165 20.47 7.70 -51.35
N PHE A 166 21.18 6.56 -51.25
CA PHE A 166 22.49 6.33 -51.89
C PHE A 166 22.50 5.15 -52.89
N MET A 167 21.32 4.64 -53.27
CA MET A 167 21.12 3.72 -54.41
C MET A 167 20.14 4.34 -55.40
#